data_AF-A0A1G8Q9M3-F1
#
_entry.id   AF-A0A1G8Q9M3-F1
#
_cell.length_a   1.000
_cell.length_b   1.000
_cell.length_c   1.000
_cell.angle_alpha   90.00
_cell.angle_beta   90.00
_cell.angle_gamma   90.00
#
_symmetry.space_group_name_H-M   'P 1'
#
loop_
_entity.id
_entity.type
_entity.pdbx_description
1 polymer ?
#
loop_
_entity_poly.entity_id
_entity_poly.type
_entity_poly.pdbx_seq_one_letter_code
_entity_poly.pdbx_strand_id
1 'polypeptide(L)'
;MRIFIDADGCPVVHETIDLAQKMNIPVTIVKNYAHELQNDYAEIVTVDISRDAADFYIANHLKHEDVLITQDYGLAALALSKKCRILTQNGLLITDHNIMRLLDARHVNQKMRQTKKIYTKHKKRTAEDDELFKAALLKLLKEV
;
A
#
# COMPACT_ATOMS: atom_id res chain seq x y z
N MET A 1 -9.83 -3.35 -13.32
CA MET A 1 -9.35 -3.00 -11.97
C MET A 1 -8.91 -4.25 -11.24
N ARG A 2 -7.71 -4.22 -10.65
CA ARG A 2 -7.23 -5.16 -9.63
C ARG A 2 -6.62 -4.42 -8.45
N ILE A 3 -6.44 -5.11 -7.33
CA ILE A 3 -5.77 -4.56 -6.14
C ILE A 3 -4.36 -5.13 -6.07
N PHE A 4 -3.36 -4.26 -5.97
CA PHE A 4 -1.99 -4.62 -5.61
C PHE A 4 -1.74 -4.29 -4.15
N ILE A 5 -1.07 -5.19 -3.44
CA ILE A 5 -0.61 -4.97 -2.07
C ILE A 5 0.91 -5.08 -2.07
N ASP A 6 1.56 -3.99 -1.69
CA ASP A 6 2.94 -4.01 -1.21
C ASP A 6 2.94 -4.62 0.20
N ALA A 7 3.38 -5.87 0.31
CA ALA A 7 3.16 -6.68 1.49
C ALA A 7 4.28 -6.60 2.54
N ASP A 8 5.36 -5.86 2.27
CA ASP A 8 6.46 -5.74 3.23
C ASP A 8 6.01 -4.94 4.47
N GLY A 9 5.78 -5.66 5.58
CA GLY A 9 5.29 -5.08 6.83
C GLY A 9 3.85 -4.54 6.76
N CYS A 10 3.06 -4.92 5.74
CA CYS A 10 1.68 -4.46 5.58
C CYS A 10 0.73 -5.22 6.52
N PRO A 11 0.08 -4.56 7.49
CA PRO A 11 -0.76 -5.22 8.48
C PRO A 11 -2.19 -5.49 8.00
N VAL A 12 -2.57 -5.04 6.80
CA VAL A 12 -3.96 -5.07 6.31
C VAL A 12 -4.18 -6.02 5.12
N VAL A 13 -3.26 -6.97 4.93
CA VAL A 13 -3.32 -7.93 3.82
C VAL A 13 -4.61 -8.75 3.89
N HIS A 14 -4.96 -9.26 5.07
CA HIS A 14 -6.14 -10.11 5.26
C HIS A 14 -7.44 -9.33 5.02
N GLU A 15 -7.56 -8.14 5.60
CA GLU A 15 -8.71 -7.25 5.46
C GLU A 15 -8.95 -6.85 4.00
N THR A 16 -7.85 -6.65 3.25
CA THR A 16 -7.91 -6.35 1.82
C THR A 16 -8.43 -7.54 1.02
N ILE A 17 -7.91 -8.75 1.27
CA ILE A 17 -8.35 -9.98 0.59
C ILE A 17 -9.82 -10.25 0.88
N ASP A 18 -10.24 -10.19 2.15
CA ASP A 18 -11.61 -10.49 2.57
C ASP A 18 -12.63 -9.57 1.89
N LEU A 19 -12.29 -8.28 1.78
CA LEU A 19 -13.17 -7.32 1.13
C LEU A 19 -13.18 -7.49 -0.39
N ALA A 20 -12.01 -7.71 -0.99
CA ALA A 20 -11.86 -7.95 -2.41
C ALA A 20 -12.62 -9.20 -2.87
N GLN A 21 -12.55 -10.28 -2.09
CA GLN A 21 -13.26 -11.53 -2.32
C GLN A 21 -14.78 -11.31 -2.34
N LYS A 22 -15.32 -10.56 -1.38
CA LYS A 22 -16.76 -10.21 -1.33
C LYS A 22 -17.21 -9.41 -2.56
N MET A 23 -16.31 -8.64 -3.16
CA MET A 23 -16.59 -7.81 -4.35
C MET A 23 -16.13 -8.47 -5.65
N ASN A 24 -15.56 -9.67 -5.60
CA ASN A 24 -14.98 -10.39 -6.73
C ASN A 24 -13.90 -9.58 -7.51
N ILE A 25 -13.04 -8.85 -6.79
CA ILE A 25 -11.96 -8.05 -7.35
C ILE A 25 -10.62 -8.79 -7.21
N PRO A 26 -9.87 -9.05 -8.30
CA PRO A 26 -8.59 -9.74 -8.23
C PRO A 26 -7.57 -9.03 -7.35
N VAL A 27 -6.81 -9.79 -6.55
CA VAL A 27 -5.75 -9.28 -5.66
C VAL A 27 -4.40 -9.87 -6.06
N THR A 28 -3.37 -9.03 -6.11
CA THR A 28 -1.96 -9.44 -6.22
C THR A 28 -1.18 -8.92 -5.04
N ILE A 29 -0.60 -9.85 -4.30
CA ILE A 29 0.24 -9.59 -3.14
C ILE A 29 1.68 -9.71 -3.60
N VAL A 30 2.46 -8.65 -3.46
CA VAL A 30 3.87 -8.63 -3.84
C VAL A 30 4.70 -8.58 -2.56
N LYS A 31 5.54 -9.60 -2.35
CA LYS A 31 6.36 -9.74 -1.14
C LYS A 31 7.79 -10.16 -1.45
N ASN A 32 8.70 -9.81 -0.54
CA ASN A 32 10.05 -10.38 -0.53
C ASN A 32 10.04 -11.77 0.13
N TYR A 33 11.09 -12.57 -0.10
CA TYR A 33 11.23 -13.98 0.31
C TYR A 33 11.13 -14.31 1.82
N ALA A 34 10.89 -13.33 2.69
CA ALA A 34 11.02 -13.50 4.14
C ALA A 34 9.87 -14.29 4.82
N HIS A 35 8.71 -14.50 4.16
CA HIS A 35 7.57 -15.26 4.72
C HIS A 35 6.83 -16.03 3.61
N GLU A 36 6.40 -17.26 3.90
CA GLU A 36 5.42 -17.97 3.06
C GLU A 36 4.02 -17.47 3.39
N LEU A 37 3.41 -16.78 2.43
CA LEU A 37 2.01 -16.38 2.46
C LEU A 37 1.33 -17.27 1.44
N GLN A 38 0.24 -17.93 1.81
CA GLN A 38 -0.58 -18.74 0.92
C GLN A 38 -2.04 -18.30 1.08
N ASN A 39 -2.72 -18.11 -0.04
CA ASN A 39 -4.12 -17.74 -0.08
C ASN A 39 -4.74 -18.21 -1.40
N ASP A 40 -5.92 -18.83 -1.34
CA ASP A 40 -6.56 -19.42 -2.53
C ASP A 40 -7.21 -18.37 -3.44
N TYR A 41 -7.40 -17.14 -2.96
CA TYR A 41 -8.02 -16.05 -3.71
C TYR A 41 -7.00 -15.09 -4.33
N ALA A 42 -5.95 -14.75 -3.60
CA ALA A 42 -4.96 -13.77 -4.03
C ALA A 42 -3.80 -14.42 -4.80
N GLU A 43 -3.38 -13.77 -5.90
CA GLU A 43 -2.13 -14.09 -6.58
C GLU A 43 -0.96 -13.62 -5.71
N ILE A 44 -0.01 -14.51 -5.42
CA ILE A 44 1.14 -14.20 -4.58
C ILE A 44 2.39 -14.18 -5.44
N VAL A 45 2.98 -12.99 -5.56
CA VAL A 45 4.22 -12.75 -6.28
C VAL A 45 5.34 -12.60 -5.27
N THR A 46 6.33 -13.49 -5.34
CA THR A 46 7.54 -13.37 -4.53
C THR A 46 8.66 -12.81 -5.41
N VAL A 47 9.25 -11.70 -4.98
CA VAL A 47 10.37 -11.04 -5.68
C VAL A 47 11.68 -11.23 -4.92
N ASP A 48 12.79 -10.95 -5.60
CA ASP A 48 14.14 -10.99 -5.01
C ASP A 48 14.27 -10.01 -3.84
N ILE A 49 15.20 -10.31 -2.93
CA ILE A 49 15.48 -9.47 -1.73
C ILE A 49 16.21 -8.17 -2.10
N SER A 50 16.45 -7.91 -3.39
CA SER A 50 17.07 -6.65 -3.81
C SER A 50 16.19 -5.47 -3.42
N ARG A 51 16.85 -4.39 -3.04
CA ARG A 51 16.20 -3.12 -2.73
C ARG A 51 15.27 -2.72 -3.88
N ASP A 52 14.04 -2.36 -3.56
CA ASP A 52 13.00 -1.87 -4.47
C ASP A 52 12.44 -2.91 -5.48
N ALA A 53 12.74 -4.20 -5.35
CA ALA A 53 12.21 -5.23 -6.26
C ALA A 53 10.68 -5.28 -6.32
N ALA A 54 10.03 -5.17 -5.16
CA ALA A 54 8.58 -5.18 -5.03
C ALA A 54 7.98 -3.94 -5.72
N ASP A 55 8.54 -2.76 -5.43
CA ASP A 55 8.15 -1.49 -6.03
C ASP A 55 8.23 -1.54 -7.55
N PHE A 56 9.33 -2.05 -8.11
CA PHE A 56 9.49 -2.20 -9.56
C PHE A 56 8.48 -3.17 -10.16
N TYR A 57 8.25 -4.32 -9.52
CA TYR A 57 7.24 -5.27 -9.99
C TYR A 57 5.87 -4.62 -10.02
N ILE A 58 5.44 -4.01 -8.92
CA ILE A 58 4.14 -3.34 -8.82
C ILE A 58 4.03 -2.23 -9.88
N ALA A 59 5.00 -1.33 -9.93
CA ALA A 59 4.99 -0.21 -10.86
C ALA A 59 4.88 -0.68 -12.32
N ASN A 60 5.53 -1.77 -12.70
CA ASN A 60 5.48 -2.30 -14.06
C ASN A 60 4.14 -2.99 -14.40
N HIS A 61 3.48 -3.61 -13.43
CA HIS A 61 2.24 -4.38 -13.65
C HIS A 61 0.95 -3.58 -13.41
N LEU A 62 1.04 -2.45 -12.71
CA LEU A 62 -0.09 -1.53 -12.51
C LEU A 62 -0.63 -0.99 -13.84
N LYS A 63 -1.96 -1.01 -13.96
CA LYS A 63 -2.73 -0.44 -15.06
C LYS A 63 -3.65 0.68 -14.57
N HIS A 64 -4.19 1.43 -15.52
CA HIS A 64 -5.21 2.46 -15.27
C HIS A 64 -6.32 1.92 -14.34
N GLU A 65 -6.72 2.73 -13.35
CA GLU A 65 -7.76 2.43 -12.35
C GLU A 65 -7.49 1.28 -11.38
N ASP A 66 -6.34 0.62 -11.46
CA ASP A 66 -5.94 -0.33 -10.42
C ASP A 66 -5.78 0.36 -9.06
N VAL A 67 -5.97 -0.40 -7.99
CA VAL A 67 -5.81 0.06 -6.62
C VAL A 67 -4.48 -0.45 -6.08
N LEU A 68 -3.71 0.42 -5.42
CA LEU A 68 -2.48 0.06 -4.73
C LEU A 68 -2.64 0.32 -3.22
N ILE A 69 -2.33 -0.70 -2.42
CA ILE A 69 -2.15 -0.60 -0.98
C ILE A 69 -0.65 -0.53 -0.67
N THR A 70 -0.15 0.62 -0.21
CA THR A 70 1.27 0.80 0.14
C THR A 70 1.46 1.90 1.20
N GLN A 71 2.59 1.85 1.92
CA GLN A 71 3.09 2.97 2.73
C GLN A 71 4.27 3.70 2.09
N ASP A 72 4.79 3.22 0.96
CA ASP A 72 5.85 3.92 0.24
C ASP A 72 5.27 5.04 -0.63
N TYR A 73 5.55 6.29 -0.24
CA TYR A 73 5.09 7.46 -0.98
C TYR A 73 5.77 7.63 -2.35
N GLY A 74 6.96 7.08 -2.55
CA GLY A 74 7.61 7.04 -3.86
C GLY A 74 6.87 6.10 -4.81
N LEU A 75 6.57 4.87 -4.37
CA LEU A 75 5.75 3.94 -5.15
C LEU A 75 4.34 4.50 -5.39
N ALA A 76 3.73 5.13 -4.38
CA ALA A 76 2.44 5.80 -4.52
C ALA A 76 2.44 6.90 -5.60
N ALA A 77 3.50 7.71 -5.67
CA ALA A 77 3.64 8.73 -6.70
C ALA A 77 3.75 8.13 -8.10
N LEU A 78 4.50 7.03 -8.26
CA LEU A 78 4.57 6.30 -9.53
C LEU A 78 3.20 5.74 -9.93
N ALA A 79 2.46 5.14 -8.99
CA ALA A 79 1.12 4.63 -9.25
C ALA A 79 0.13 5.75 -9.63
N LEU A 80 0.20 6.93 -8.98
CA LEU A 80 -0.63 8.09 -9.33
C LEU A 80 -0.38 8.55 -10.77
N SER A 81 0.88 8.55 -11.21
CA SER A 81 1.23 8.93 -12.59
C SER A 81 0.57 8.02 -13.63
N LYS A 82 0.28 6.76 -13.26
CA LYS A 82 -0.44 5.76 -14.07
C LYS A 82 -1.97 5.84 -13.93
N LYS A 83 -2.48 6.85 -13.22
CA LYS A 83 -3.92 7.01 -12.93
C LYS A 83 -4.49 5.82 -12.14
N CYS A 84 -3.69 5.24 -11.27
CA CYS A 84 -4.14 4.28 -10.27
C CYS A 84 -4.72 5.02 -9.05
N ARG A 85 -5.45 4.28 -8.20
CA ARG A 85 -5.92 4.74 -6.89
C ARG A 85 -5.03 4.18 -5.79
N ILE A 86 -4.63 5.00 -4.82
CA ILE A 86 -3.66 4.58 -3.81
C ILE A 86 -4.25 4.77 -2.42
N LEU A 87 -4.25 3.71 -1.62
CA LEU A 87 -4.66 3.73 -0.22
C LEU A 87 -3.50 3.29 0.66
N THR A 88 -3.27 3.99 1.75
CA THR A 88 -2.31 3.54 2.76
C THR A 88 -2.92 2.48 3.67
N GLN A 89 -2.09 1.72 4.37
CA GLN A 89 -2.56 0.74 5.38
C GLN A 89 -3.34 1.37 6.55
N ASN A 90 -3.33 2.71 6.68
CA ASN A 90 -4.09 3.45 7.70
C ASN A 90 -5.38 4.07 7.15
N GLY A 91 -5.77 3.72 5.91
CA GLY A 91 -7.00 4.24 5.29
C GLY A 91 -6.88 5.66 4.72
N LEU A 92 -5.68 6.25 4.71
CA LEU A 92 -5.45 7.53 4.02
C LEU A 92 -5.42 7.29 2.50
N LEU A 93 -6.32 7.96 1.77
CA LEU A 93 -6.29 8.06 0.31
C LEU A 93 -5.18 9.01 -0.11
N ILE A 94 -4.26 8.53 -0.96
CA ILE A 94 -3.21 9.34 -1.57
C ILE A 94 -3.72 9.85 -2.92
N THR A 95 -3.57 11.16 -3.15
CA THR A 95 -4.05 11.87 -4.35
C THR A 95 -3.00 12.85 -4.86
N ASP A 96 -3.18 13.34 -6.08
CA ASP A 96 -2.33 14.40 -6.66
C ASP A 96 -2.27 15.66 -5.76
N HIS A 97 -3.31 15.91 -4.96
CA HIS A 97 -3.38 17.07 -4.07
C HIS A 97 -2.54 16.92 -2.79
N ASN A 98 -2.29 15.69 -2.33
CA ASN A 98 -1.62 15.45 -1.05
C ASN A 98 -0.24 14.79 -1.17
N ILE A 99 0.08 14.16 -2.31
CA ILE A 99 1.30 13.38 -2.49
C ILE A 99 2.57 14.21 -2.27
N MET A 100 2.65 15.43 -2.80
CA MET A 100 3.83 16.29 -2.65
C MET A 100 4.11 16.60 -1.18
N ARG A 101 3.06 16.94 -0.42
CA ARG A 101 3.18 17.20 1.02
C ARG A 101 3.64 15.96 1.79
N LEU A 102 3.17 14.78 1.41
CA LEU A 102 3.56 13.51 2.03
C LEU A 102 5.04 13.18 1.75
N LEU A 103 5.51 13.39 0.52
CA LEU A 103 6.93 13.24 0.15
C LEU A 103 7.83 14.22 0.90
N ASP A 104 7.43 15.49 1.00
CA ASP A 104 8.17 16.50 1.75
C ASP A 104 8.25 16.14 3.24
N ALA A 105 7.14 15.69 3.83
CA ALA A 105 7.12 15.23 5.22
C ALA A 105 8.05 14.03 5.43
N ARG A 106 8.09 13.07 4.51
CA ARG A 106 9.03 11.93 4.54
C ARG A 106 10.49 12.43 4.54
N HIS A 107 10.82 13.38 3.67
CA HIS A 107 12.16 13.96 3.57
C HIS A 107 12.57 14.70 4.86
N VAL A 108 11.69 15.55 5.38
CA VAL A 108 11.93 16.27 6.63
C VAL A 108 12.13 15.28 7.78
N ASN A 109 11.28 14.26 7.91
CA ASN A 109 11.41 13.24 8.94
C ASN A 109 12.72 12.46 8.81
N GLN A 110 13.17 12.16 7.59
CA GLN A 110 14.47 11.53 7.35
C GLN A 110 15.63 12.42 7.79
N LYS A 111 15.61 13.72 7.45
CA LYS A 111 16.61 14.69 7.92
C LYS A 111 16.63 14.78 9.44
N MET A 112 15.47 14.81 10.09
CA MET A 112 15.37 14.89 11.56
C MET A 112 15.94 13.65 12.24
N ARG A 113 15.73 12.45 11.68
CA ARG A 113 16.36 11.21 12.16
C ARG A 113 17.89 11.27 12.04
N GLN A 114 18.40 11.68 10.88
CA GLN A 114 19.85 11.69 10.61
C GLN A 114 20.59 12.75 11.43
N THR A 115 20.06 13.96 11.50
CA THR A 115 20.75 15.12 12.10
C THR A 115 20.49 15.26 13.59
N LYS A 116 19.26 14.98 14.05
CA LYS A 116 18.82 15.22 15.43
C LYS A 116 18.47 13.94 16.20
N LYS A 117 18.55 12.76 15.58
CA LYS A 117 18.11 11.47 16.17
C LYS A 117 16.66 11.50 16.68
N ILE A 118 15.81 12.33 16.07
CA ILE A 118 14.37 12.41 16.39
C ILE A 118 13.63 11.42 15.50
N TYR A 119 12.91 10.49 16.11
CA TYR A 119 12.12 9.47 15.43
C TYR A 119 10.62 9.71 15.62
N THR A 120 9.85 9.48 14.56
CA THR A 120 8.39 9.46 14.63
C THR A 120 7.96 8.25 15.47
N LYS A 121 7.15 8.48 16.50
CA LYS A 121 6.56 7.39 17.29
C LYS A 121 5.28 6.92 16.61
N HIS A 122 5.25 5.66 16.21
CA HIS A 122 4.04 5.03 15.70
C HIS A 122 3.27 4.39 16.87
N LYS A 123 1.99 4.73 17.02
CA LYS A 123 1.09 4.04 17.95
C LYS A 123 0.96 2.58 17.51
N LYS A 124 0.79 1.66 18.46
CA LYS A 124 0.37 0.29 18.14
C LYS A 124 -0.99 0.33 17.43
N ARG A 125 -1.09 -0.38 16.32
CA ARG A 125 -2.33 -0.55 15.56
C ARG A 125 -3.42 -1.18 16.43
N THR A 126 -4.63 -0.69 16.30
CA THR A 126 -5.83 -1.14 17.02
C THR A 126 -6.89 -1.66 16.05
N ALA A 127 -7.83 -2.47 16.54
CA ALA A 127 -8.93 -2.98 15.71
C ALA A 127 -9.77 -1.85 15.06
N GLU A 128 -9.88 -0.70 15.73
CA GLU A 128 -10.53 0.49 15.16
C GLU A 128 -9.81 1.00 13.90
N ASP A 129 -8.48 0.89 13.84
CA ASP A 129 -7.70 1.28 12.65
C ASP A 129 -7.97 0.32 11.47
N ASP A 130 -8.27 -0.94 11.75
CA ASP A 130 -8.66 -1.94 10.74
C ASP A 130 -10.06 -1.66 10.19
N GLU A 131 -11.01 -1.29 11.05
CA GLU A 131 -12.34 -0.86 10.61
C GLU A 131 -12.29 0.41 9.77
N LEU A 132 -11.49 1.41 10.19
CA LEU A 132 -11.28 2.64 9.41
C LEU A 132 -10.65 2.34 8.05
N PHE A 133 -9.64 1.46 8.00
CA PHE A 133 -9.04 1.01 6.75
C PHE A 133 -10.07 0.33 5.85
N LYS A 134 -10.83 -0.64 6.36
CA LYS A 134 -11.86 -1.36 5.59
C LYS A 134 -12.93 -0.41 5.06
N ALA A 135 -13.39 0.54 5.87
CA ALA A 135 -14.36 1.55 5.44
C ALA A 135 -13.81 2.43 4.31
N ALA A 136 -12.56 2.87 4.43
CA ALA A 136 -11.90 3.66 3.38
C ALA A 136 -11.71 2.86 2.09
N LEU A 137 -11.27 1.60 2.18
CA LEU A 137 -11.12 0.72 1.03
C LEU A 137 -12.47 0.45 0.36
N LEU A 138 -13.51 0.12 1.13
CA LEU A 138 -14.85 -0.10 0.58
C LEU A 138 -15.39 1.12 -0.14
N LYS A 139 -15.18 2.32 0.42
CA LYS A 139 -15.56 3.57 -0.23
C LYS A 139 -14.82 3.74 -1.57
N LEU A 140 -13.49 3.55 -1.55
CA LEU A 140 -12.66 3.67 -2.74
C LEU A 140 -13.09 2.70 -3.85
N LEU A 141 -13.42 1.46 -3.50
CA LEU A 141 -13.84 0.42 -4.45
C LEU A 141 -15.24 0.63 -5.02
N LYS A 142 -16.10 1.41 -4.35
CA LYS A 142 -17.45 1.76 -4.82
C LYS A 142 -17.50 2.98 -5.72
N GLU A 143 -16.47 3.83 -5.68
CA GLU A 143 -16.32 5.00 -6.55
C GLU A 143 -15.72 4.61 -7.93
N VAL A 144 -15.68 3.31 -8.24
CA VAL A 144 -15.21 2.72 -9.49
C VAL A 144 -16.39 2.35 -10.36
#